data_AF-A0A7S3UB94-F1
#
_entry.id   AF-A0A7S3UB94-F1
#
_cell.length_a   1.000
_cell.length_b   1.000
_cell.length_c   1.000
_cell.angle_alpha   90.00
_cell.angle_beta   90.00
_cell.angle_gamma   90.00
#
_symmetry.space_group_name_H-M   'P 1'
#
loop_
_entity.id
_entity.type
_entity.pdbx_description
1 polymer ?
#
loop_
_entity_poly.entity_id
_entity_poly.type
_entity_poly.pdbx_seq_one_letter_code
_entity_poly.pdbx_strand_id
1 'polypeptide(L)'
;MATASRTHATCVRRPKGCRRPCRRKARRETRAGAQPRDEGADRGESTQLSTEDAVATAQRFLDGLLEADLEKVVEELPDGAKDLYFEKFQEVDLEQRMKGVHFPVGLVFFGALQDTEVEQSIDEEIRDIFDVSFYIDSYFKRVMLYNRPVTVHPLSSLRISRGKFLHRFEAKTENGECVVFSISCQVENSLQPCYKSVEVVRRWSITSARGECVSSSTRPCVELSPEVVVATQIEALKNLDFETAFAFASPSNRSVTGPLDKFIGLLNTPFYVPLVGYTSMEVLYSEQVGVAKYVQRVMVTADATSDTRKMADAIDPAHEQDKIWIGPLLLSHRRSRKPTVSIIYEWQVSLNSDYSVSPEEKYWMTDAVKPLLGPAASTSY
;
A
#
# COMPACT_ATOMS: atom_id res chain seq x y z
N MET A 1 -20.68 34.97 -28.79
CA MET A 1 -21.82 34.04 -29.01
C MET A 1 -21.89 33.11 -27.83
N ALA A 2 -22.94 33.24 -27.02
CA ALA A 2 -23.10 32.55 -25.74
C ALA A 2 -23.75 31.18 -25.94
N THR A 3 -23.16 30.13 -25.36
CA THR A 3 -23.78 28.81 -25.24
C THR A 3 -24.02 28.50 -23.77
N ALA A 4 -25.30 28.29 -23.44
CA ALA A 4 -25.80 28.07 -22.09
C ALA A 4 -25.71 26.59 -21.70
N SER A 5 -25.09 26.32 -20.54
CA SER A 5 -25.11 25.01 -19.88
C SER A 5 -26.38 24.85 -19.04
N ARG A 6 -27.19 23.83 -19.36
CA ARG A 6 -28.33 23.38 -18.54
C ARG A 6 -27.87 22.29 -17.57
N THR A 7 -27.95 22.57 -16.27
CA THR A 7 -27.81 21.58 -15.19
C THR A 7 -29.19 21.04 -14.81
N HIS A 8 -29.38 19.72 -14.91
CA HIS A 8 -30.55 19.03 -14.38
C HIS A 8 -30.31 18.65 -12.92
N ALA A 9 -31.10 19.21 -12.01
CA ALA A 9 -31.14 18.83 -10.61
C ALA A 9 -32.11 17.66 -10.39
N THR A 10 -31.60 16.54 -9.89
CA THR A 10 -32.39 15.38 -9.46
C THR A 10 -32.80 15.51 -8.00
N CYS A 11 -34.11 15.64 -7.77
CA CYS A 11 -34.74 15.76 -6.46
C CYS A 11 -34.90 14.38 -5.81
N VAL A 12 -34.16 14.11 -4.72
CA VAL A 12 -34.29 12.88 -3.93
C VAL A 12 -35.43 13.05 -2.91
N ARG A 13 -36.50 12.25 -3.05
CA ARG A 13 -37.62 12.14 -2.11
C ARG A 13 -37.19 11.36 -0.86
N ARG A 14 -37.38 11.94 0.33
CA ARG A 14 -37.29 11.23 1.62
C ARG A 14 -38.59 10.46 1.93
N PRO A 15 -38.55 9.21 2.40
CA PRO A 15 -39.72 8.55 2.96
C PRO A 15 -39.99 9.02 4.39
N LYS A 16 -41.26 9.33 4.66
CA LYS A 16 -41.83 9.63 5.98
C LYS A 16 -42.29 8.33 6.65
N GLY A 17 -41.98 8.20 7.94
CA GLY A 17 -42.90 7.65 8.92
C GLY A 17 -42.61 6.25 9.45
N CYS A 18 -42.37 6.16 10.76
CA CYS A 18 -43.10 5.22 11.60
C CYS A 18 -43.04 5.68 13.06
N ARG A 19 -44.19 6.16 13.59
CA ARG A 19 -44.42 6.44 15.01
C ARG A 19 -44.91 5.15 15.66
N ARG A 20 -44.26 4.70 16.75
CA ARG A 20 -44.90 3.79 17.72
C ARG A 20 -44.79 4.37 19.14
N PRO A 21 -45.85 4.28 19.96
CA PRO A 21 -45.87 4.78 21.32
C PRO A 21 -45.46 3.68 22.31
N CYS A 22 -44.44 3.91 23.14
CA CYS A 22 -44.15 3.06 24.28
C CYS A 22 -44.90 3.57 25.52
N ARG A 23 -45.82 2.74 26.01
CA ARG A 23 -46.61 2.92 27.21
C ARG A 23 -45.76 2.80 28.48
N ARG A 24 -46.00 3.76 29.38
CA ARG A 24 -45.86 3.73 30.84
C ARG A 24 -45.89 2.33 31.48
N LYS A 25 -44.93 2.07 32.38
CA LYS A 25 -45.23 1.53 33.71
C LYS A 25 -44.39 2.27 34.75
N ALA A 26 -45.10 2.97 35.63
CA ALA A 26 -44.57 3.56 36.84
C ALA A 26 -44.29 2.46 37.86
N ARG A 27 -43.13 2.52 38.52
CA ARG A 27 -42.93 1.89 39.82
C ARG A 27 -42.23 2.89 40.73
N ARG A 28 -42.99 3.29 41.74
CA ARG A 28 -42.66 4.27 42.77
C ARG A 28 -42.18 3.44 43.96
N GLU A 29 -40.89 3.44 44.25
CA GLU A 29 -40.36 2.93 45.52
C GLU A 29 -39.49 4.01 46.15
N THR A 30 -40.03 4.53 47.25
CA THR A 30 -39.45 5.48 48.20
C THR A 30 -38.50 4.76 49.16
N ARG A 31 -37.24 5.19 49.22
CA ARG A 31 -36.33 5.08 50.38
C ARG A 31 -35.32 6.23 50.26
N ALA A 32 -35.48 7.29 51.04
CA ALA A 32 -34.97 7.48 52.39
C ALA A 32 -33.44 7.70 52.42
N GLY A 33 -33.07 8.99 52.44
CA GLY A 33 -31.99 9.53 53.28
C GLY A 33 -30.57 9.05 53.00
N ALA A 34 -29.92 9.64 51.98
CA ALA A 34 -28.47 9.82 51.98
C ALA A 34 -28.19 11.29 51.66
N GLN A 35 -27.40 11.94 52.51
CA GLN A 35 -26.97 13.33 52.33
C GLN A 35 -26.22 13.46 50.98
N PRO A 36 -26.48 14.50 50.17
CA PRO A 36 -25.63 14.80 49.03
C PRO A 36 -24.27 15.22 49.59
N ARG A 37 -23.27 14.34 49.49
CA ARG A 37 -21.89 14.82 49.50
C ARG A 37 -21.76 15.69 48.26
N ASP A 38 -21.29 16.91 48.44
CA ASP A 38 -20.80 17.76 47.35
C ASP A 38 -19.90 16.92 46.45
N GLU A 39 -20.47 16.43 45.36
CA GLU A 39 -19.73 16.02 44.17
C GLU A 39 -19.14 17.33 43.66
N GLY A 40 -17.94 17.63 44.19
CA GLY A 40 -17.11 18.72 43.71
C GLY A 40 -17.12 18.65 42.20
N ALA A 41 -17.58 19.72 41.58
CA ALA A 41 -17.62 19.90 40.15
C ALA A 41 -16.18 19.81 39.63
N ASP A 42 -15.73 18.58 39.42
CA ASP A 42 -14.53 18.22 38.70
C ASP A 42 -14.86 18.54 37.25
N ARG A 43 -14.85 19.85 36.96
CA ARG A 43 -14.67 20.36 35.62
C ARG A 43 -13.29 19.91 35.23
N GLY A 44 -13.19 18.64 34.85
CA GLY A 44 -12.11 18.16 34.01
C GLY A 44 -12.17 19.02 32.77
N GLU A 45 -11.40 20.10 32.78
CA GLU A 45 -11.05 20.86 31.60
C GLU A 45 -10.54 19.81 30.64
N SER A 46 -11.38 19.43 29.68
CA SER A 46 -10.97 18.53 28.62
C SER A 46 -9.89 19.30 27.87
N THR A 47 -8.63 19.08 28.23
CA THR A 47 -7.48 19.70 27.61
C THR A 47 -7.62 19.49 26.12
N GLN A 48 -7.97 20.56 25.40
CA GLN A 48 -8.16 20.48 23.97
C GLN A 48 -6.77 20.37 23.37
N LEU A 49 -6.42 19.17 22.88
CA LEU A 49 -5.19 18.99 22.12
C LEU A 49 -5.16 19.99 20.96
N SER A 50 -4.08 20.76 20.93
CA SER A 50 -3.89 21.82 19.96
C SER A 50 -3.49 21.22 18.60
N THR A 51 -3.60 22.01 17.53
CA THR A 51 -3.01 21.64 16.24
C THR A 51 -1.48 21.66 16.27
N GLU A 52 -0.89 22.47 17.15
CA GLU A 52 0.55 22.55 17.33
C GLU A 52 1.09 21.24 17.92
N ASP A 53 0.32 20.61 18.82
CA ASP A 53 0.66 19.29 19.39
C ASP A 53 0.67 18.20 18.31
N ALA A 54 -0.26 18.29 17.34
CA ALA A 54 -0.34 17.34 16.22
C ALA A 54 0.88 17.47 15.29
N VAL A 55 1.26 18.71 14.98
CA VAL A 55 2.46 19.02 14.19
C VAL A 55 3.70 18.57 14.94
N ALA A 56 3.78 18.83 16.25
CA ALA A 56 4.90 18.42 17.09
C ALA A 56 5.03 16.89 17.18
N THR A 57 3.92 16.14 17.27
CA THR A 57 3.95 14.67 17.17
C THR A 57 4.46 14.20 15.81
N ALA A 58 3.95 14.77 14.71
CA ALA A 58 4.45 14.42 13.38
C ALA A 58 5.95 14.74 13.24
N GLN A 59 6.40 15.89 13.75
CA GLN A 59 7.80 16.30 13.69
C GLN A 59 8.70 15.41 14.55
N ARG A 60 8.30 15.08 15.80
CA ARG A 60 9.07 14.18 16.67
C ARG A 60 9.25 12.79 16.05
N PHE A 61 8.20 12.28 15.38
CA PHE A 61 8.31 11.04 14.62
C PHE A 61 9.32 11.16 13.47
N LEU A 62 9.31 12.27 12.72
CA LEU A 62 10.29 12.51 11.66
C LEU A 62 11.72 12.70 12.16
N ASP A 63 11.90 13.40 13.27
CA ASP A 63 13.21 13.62 13.88
C ASP A 63 13.78 12.29 14.38
N GLY A 64 12.95 11.45 15.02
CA GLY A 64 13.33 10.08 15.38
C GLY A 64 13.77 9.25 14.16
N LEU A 65 13.06 9.37 13.04
CA LEU A 65 13.44 8.71 11.79
C LEU A 65 14.78 9.22 11.24
N LEU A 66 14.99 10.53 11.22
CA LEU A 66 16.23 11.16 10.74
C LEU A 66 17.44 10.78 11.60
N GLU A 67 17.25 10.70 12.92
CA GLU A 67 18.29 10.34 13.88
C GLU A 67 18.57 8.83 13.89
N ALA A 68 17.76 8.02 13.19
CA ALA A 68 17.71 6.57 13.33
C ALA A 68 17.45 6.13 14.79
N ASP A 69 16.72 6.96 15.53
CA ASP A 69 16.28 6.72 16.90
C ASP A 69 14.89 6.11 16.87
N LEU A 70 14.86 4.79 16.73
CA LEU A 70 13.62 4.02 16.56
C LEU A 70 12.78 3.99 17.83
N GLU A 71 13.38 4.18 19.00
CA GLU A 71 12.61 4.28 20.25
C GLU A 71 11.64 5.47 20.16
N LYS A 72 12.12 6.63 19.69
CA LYS A 72 11.27 7.81 19.45
C LYS A 72 10.18 7.56 18.41
N VAL A 73 10.49 6.80 17.35
CA VAL A 73 9.53 6.47 16.29
C VAL A 73 8.42 5.59 16.84
N VAL A 74 8.79 4.55 17.58
CA VAL A 74 7.86 3.57 18.15
C VAL A 74 6.98 4.20 19.22
N GLU A 75 7.49 5.16 20.00
CA GLU A 75 6.70 5.87 21.01
C GLU A 75 5.45 6.57 20.42
N GLU A 76 5.55 7.10 19.20
CA GLU A 76 4.47 7.81 18.50
C GLU A 76 3.49 6.88 17.76
N LEU A 77 3.81 5.57 17.66
CA LEU A 77 2.91 4.58 17.07
C LEU A 77 1.74 4.24 18.01
N PRO A 78 0.59 3.77 17.47
CA PRO A 78 -0.48 3.19 18.26
C PRO A 78 0.03 1.98 19.05
N ASP A 79 -0.49 1.76 20.26
CA ASP A 79 0.06 0.75 21.17
C ASP A 79 0.04 -0.67 20.57
N GLY A 80 -0.98 -1.02 19.77
CA GLY A 80 -1.03 -2.30 19.06
C GLY A 80 -0.02 -2.47 17.91
N ALA A 81 0.55 -1.36 17.40
CA ALA A 81 1.56 -1.39 16.36
C ALA A 81 3.00 -1.46 16.93
N LYS A 82 3.19 -1.08 18.20
CA LYS A 82 4.52 -1.04 18.84
C LYS A 82 5.13 -2.43 18.92
N ASP A 83 4.37 -3.41 19.41
CA ASP A 83 4.86 -4.77 19.63
C ASP A 83 5.30 -5.44 18.31
N LEU A 84 4.49 -5.27 17.25
CA LEU A 84 4.79 -5.79 15.91
C LEU A 84 6.02 -5.13 15.29
N TYR A 85 6.17 -3.82 15.48
CA TYR A 85 7.33 -3.10 14.97
C TYR A 85 8.61 -3.53 15.70
N PHE A 86 8.55 -3.74 17.02
CA PHE A 86 9.68 -4.27 17.77
C PHE A 86 10.08 -5.68 17.31
N GLU A 87 9.13 -6.58 17.08
CA GLU A 87 9.41 -7.94 16.64
C GLU A 87 10.09 -7.96 15.25
N LYS A 88 9.48 -7.32 14.25
CA LYS A 88 10.07 -7.23 12.91
C LYS A 88 11.38 -6.47 12.87
N PHE A 89 11.51 -5.41 13.66
CA PHE A 89 12.75 -4.65 13.70
C PHE A 89 13.88 -5.50 14.30
N GLN A 90 13.60 -6.28 15.36
CA GLN A 90 14.57 -7.22 15.89
C GLN A 90 14.96 -8.26 14.87
N GLU A 91 14.04 -8.79 14.06
CA GLU A 91 14.37 -9.70 12.96
C GLU A 91 15.28 -9.05 11.92
N VAL A 92 14.97 -7.82 11.48
CA VAL A 92 15.79 -7.11 10.49
C VAL A 92 17.18 -6.75 11.05
N ASP A 93 17.26 -6.23 12.29
CA ASP A 93 18.54 -5.95 12.96
C ASP A 93 19.32 -7.25 13.23
N LEU A 94 18.66 -8.34 13.62
CA LEU A 94 19.29 -9.67 13.76
C LEU A 94 19.81 -10.18 12.43
N GLU A 95 19.04 -10.09 11.35
CA GLU A 95 19.51 -10.45 10.02
C GLU A 95 20.70 -9.60 9.60
N GLN A 96 20.64 -8.27 9.81
CA GLN A 96 21.73 -7.35 9.50
C GLN A 96 23.00 -7.68 10.31
N ARG A 97 22.85 -7.97 11.61
CA ARG A 97 23.94 -8.40 12.50
C ARG A 97 24.49 -9.78 12.14
N MET A 98 23.63 -10.75 11.84
CA MET A 98 24.01 -12.11 11.44
C MET A 98 24.71 -12.13 10.09
N LYS A 99 24.33 -11.23 9.18
CA LYS A 99 25.02 -11.00 7.90
C LYS A 99 26.37 -10.26 8.08
N GLY A 100 26.80 -10.00 9.32
CA GLY A 100 28.08 -9.36 9.62
C GLY A 100 28.15 -7.89 9.20
N VAL A 101 26.99 -7.25 8.99
CA VAL A 101 26.90 -5.86 8.53
C VAL A 101 27.06 -4.93 9.74
N HIS A 102 28.30 -4.75 10.20
CA HIS A 102 28.66 -3.57 10.99
C HIS A 102 28.85 -2.40 10.02
N PHE A 103 27.93 -1.44 9.99
CA PHE A 103 28.25 -0.13 9.40
C PHE A 103 29.23 0.58 10.34
N PRO A 104 30.41 0.97 9.82
CA PRO A 104 30.56 2.31 9.28
C PRO A 104 30.97 2.25 7.80
N VAL A 105 30.28 3.03 6.96
CA VAL A 105 30.61 3.40 5.57
C VAL A 105 31.52 2.41 4.82
N GLY A 106 30.94 1.53 3.98
CA GLY A 106 31.71 0.85 2.92
C GLY A 106 31.23 -0.54 2.49
N LEU A 107 30.59 -0.58 1.32
CA LEU A 107 30.60 -1.64 0.28
C LEU A 107 30.51 -3.16 0.66
N VAL A 108 29.30 -3.70 0.51
CA VAL A 108 28.84 -4.93 -0.22
C VAL A 108 29.50 -6.33 -0.03
N PHE A 109 28.66 -7.38 0.20
CA PHE A 109 28.54 -8.61 -0.63
C PHE A 109 27.24 -9.39 -0.32
N PHE A 110 26.48 -9.79 -1.36
CA PHE A 110 25.33 -10.71 -1.29
C PHE A 110 25.61 -11.96 -2.14
N GLY A 111 25.39 -13.14 -1.55
CA GLY A 111 25.38 -14.44 -2.21
C GLY A 111 24.06 -15.14 -1.91
N ALA A 112 23.51 -15.81 -2.93
CA ALA A 112 22.18 -16.39 -3.00
C ALA A 112 21.84 -17.40 -1.90
N LEU A 113 20.63 -17.29 -1.35
CA LEU A 113 19.83 -18.42 -0.84
C LEU A 113 18.36 -18.09 -1.12
N GLN A 114 17.73 -18.95 -1.93
CA GLN A 114 16.30 -18.97 -2.20
C GLN A 114 15.65 -19.85 -1.14
N ASP A 115 14.78 -19.30 -0.31
CA ASP A 115 13.74 -20.05 0.40
C ASP A 115 12.42 -19.29 0.23
N THR A 116 11.72 -19.60 -0.87
CA THR A 116 10.50 -18.90 -1.33
C THR A 116 9.20 -19.39 -0.68
N GLU A 117 9.23 -20.45 0.14
CA GLU A 117 8.01 -21.05 0.70
C GLU A 117 7.67 -20.56 2.11
N VAL A 118 8.64 -20.03 2.87
CA VAL A 118 8.40 -19.57 4.26
C VAL A 118 7.84 -18.14 4.29
N GLU A 119 8.23 -17.27 3.36
CA GLU A 119 7.76 -15.87 3.32
C GLU A 119 6.27 -15.75 2.97
N GLN A 120 5.74 -16.63 2.11
CA GLN A 120 4.33 -16.53 1.66
C GLN A 120 3.29 -16.84 2.76
N SER A 121 3.63 -17.72 3.72
CA SER A 121 2.73 -18.09 4.82
C SER A 121 2.64 -16.99 5.89
N ILE A 122 3.70 -16.21 6.05
CA ILE A 122 3.80 -15.17 7.06
C ILE A 122 2.95 -13.95 6.66
N ASP A 123 2.80 -13.67 5.36
CA ASP A 123 2.14 -12.45 4.87
C ASP A 123 0.60 -12.49 4.89
N GLU A 124 -0.03 -13.66 4.75
CA GLU A 124 -1.49 -13.79 4.93
C GLU A 124 -1.87 -13.66 6.40
N GLU A 125 -1.07 -14.24 7.31
CA GLU A 125 -1.24 -14.10 8.74
C GLU A 125 -1.01 -12.65 9.19
N ILE A 126 -0.01 -11.97 8.63
CA ILE A 126 0.27 -10.55 8.91
C ILE A 126 -0.87 -9.63 8.45
N ARG A 127 -1.51 -9.89 7.30
CA ARG A 127 -2.67 -9.11 6.84
C ARG A 127 -3.87 -9.23 7.76
N ASP A 128 -4.09 -10.41 8.33
CA ASP A 128 -5.19 -10.66 9.27
C ASP A 128 -4.84 -10.29 10.73
N ILE A 129 -3.55 -10.26 11.10
CA ILE A 129 -3.05 -9.75 12.40
C ILE A 129 -3.06 -8.21 12.44
N PHE A 130 -2.93 -7.54 11.30
CA PHE A 130 -3.15 -6.09 11.21
C PHE A 130 -4.65 -5.75 11.32
N ASP A 131 -5.15 -5.83 12.54
CA ASP A 131 -6.41 -5.22 12.96
C ASP A 131 -6.28 -3.68 12.87
N VAL A 132 -6.36 -3.19 11.62
CA VAL A 132 -6.88 -1.91 11.08
C VAL A 132 -6.33 -0.57 11.61
N SER A 133 -5.50 -0.50 12.65
CA SER A 133 -5.17 0.79 13.27
C SER A 133 -4.03 1.57 12.61
N PHE A 134 -3.05 0.89 11.99
CA PHE A 134 -1.86 1.52 11.42
C PHE A 134 -1.50 0.96 10.05
N TYR A 135 -1.43 1.82 9.03
CA TYR A 135 -1.09 1.44 7.65
C TYR A 135 0.19 2.14 7.17
N ILE A 136 1.18 1.35 6.77
CA ILE A 136 2.40 1.80 6.09
C ILE A 136 2.45 1.17 4.69
N ASP A 137 2.69 1.97 3.66
CA ASP A 137 2.89 1.47 2.30
C ASP A 137 4.36 1.10 1.96
N SER A 138 4.57 0.56 0.77
CA SER A 138 5.91 0.14 0.30
C SER A 138 6.90 1.30 0.22
N TYR A 139 6.44 2.51 -0.16
CA TYR A 139 7.27 3.71 -0.20
C TYR A 139 7.84 4.04 1.17
N PHE A 140 6.96 4.11 2.18
CA PHE A 140 7.38 4.47 3.52
C PHE A 140 8.24 3.38 4.14
N LYS A 141 7.92 2.09 3.93
CA LYS A 141 8.82 0.99 4.31
C LYS A 141 10.20 1.17 3.67
N ARG A 142 10.27 1.44 2.36
CA ARG A 142 11.53 1.63 1.62
C ARG A 142 12.40 2.74 2.20
N VAL A 143 11.84 3.93 2.40
CA VAL A 143 12.63 5.07 2.90
C VAL A 143 12.92 4.94 4.39
N MET A 144 12.02 4.39 5.20
CA MET A 144 12.25 4.36 6.64
C MET A 144 13.04 3.14 7.11
N LEU A 145 12.82 1.97 6.52
CA LEU A 145 13.46 0.73 6.96
C LEU A 145 14.73 0.42 6.17
N TYR A 146 14.78 0.81 4.90
CA TYR A 146 15.83 0.36 4.00
C TYR A 146 16.77 1.46 3.49
N ASN A 147 16.32 2.72 3.38
CA ASN A 147 17.09 3.82 2.79
C ASN A 147 16.96 5.12 3.58
N ARG A 148 17.92 5.39 4.48
CA ARG A 148 17.88 6.58 5.34
C ARG A 148 17.63 7.87 4.53
N PRO A 149 16.65 8.69 4.92
CA PRO A 149 16.46 10.00 4.32
C PRO A 149 17.63 10.93 4.69
N VAL A 150 18.23 11.56 3.68
CA VAL A 150 19.30 12.56 3.83
C VAL A 150 18.71 13.93 4.15
N THR A 151 17.60 14.26 3.50
CA THR A 151 16.89 15.53 3.70
C THR A 151 15.41 15.26 3.88
N VAL A 152 14.77 16.01 4.77
CA VAL A 152 13.32 16.02 4.96
C VAL A 152 12.87 17.47 5.01
N HIS A 153 11.88 17.82 4.20
CA HIS A 153 11.35 19.17 4.08
C HIS A 153 9.82 19.15 4.28
N PRO A 154 9.28 19.81 5.31
CA PRO A 154 7.84 19.87 5.50
C PRO A 154 7.20 20.67 4.35
N LEU A 155 6.20 20.08 3.71
CA LEU A 155 5.47 20.69 2.59
C LEU A 155 4.17 21.35 3.04
N SER A 156 3.35 20.62 3.81
CA SER A 156 2.05 21.13 4.23
C SER A 156 1.51 20.42 5.47
N SER A 157 0.66 21.14 6.21
CA SER A 157 -0.06 20.65 7.39
C SER A 157 -1.54 20.96 7.22
N LEU A 158 -2.40 19.94 7.35
CA LEU A 158 -3.84 20.09 7.19
C LEU A 158 -4.58 19.40 8.34
N ARG A 159 -5.35 20.19 9.09
CA ARG A 159 -6.31 19.66 10.05
C ARG A 159 -7.58 19.24 9.33
N ILE A 160 -7.82 17.93 9.23
CA ILE A 160 -9.02 17.37 8.59
C ILE A 160 -10.23 17.47 9.53
N SER A 161 -10.02 17.19 10.83
CA SER A 161 -11.08 17.27 11.84
C SER A 161 -10.51 17.60 13.22
N ARG A 162 -11.35 17.69 14.25
CA ARG A 162 -10.88 17.98 15.62
C ARG A 162 -9.83 16.99 16.12
N GLY A 163 -9.94 15.73 15.72
CA GLY A 163 -9.00 14.67 16.10
C GLY A 163 -8.35 13.97 14.91
N LYS A 164 -8.28 14.62 13.73
CA LYS A 164 -7.55 14.08 12.57
C LYS A 164 -6.70 15.15 11.93
N PHE A 165 -5.46 14.80 11.63
CA PHE A 165 -4.44 15.70 11.11
C PHE A 165 -3.64 14.98 10.01
N LEU A 166 -3.25 15.71 8.98
CA LEU A 166 -2.44 15.22 7.88
C LEU A 166 -1.23 16.13 7.74
N HIS A 167 -0.04 15.54 7.74
CA HIS A 167 1.22 16.24 7.50
C HIS A 167 1.90 15.67 6.27
N ARG A 168 2.41 16.53 5.40
CA ARG A 168 3.15 16.14 4.20
C ARG A 168 4.55 16.70 4.24
N PHE A 169 5.52 15.89 3.82
CA PHE A 169 6.91 16.26 3.70
C PHE A 169 7.52 15.63 2.46
N GLU A 170 8.51 16.30 1.89
CA GLU A 170 9.38 15.76 0.87
C GLU A 170 10.62 15.19 1.54
N ALA A 171 11.06 14.02 1.10
CA ALA A 171 12.30 13.43 1.55
C ALA A 171 13.15 13.00 0.35
N LYS A 172 14.47 13.14 0.51
CA LYS A 172 15.44 12.62 -0.45
C LYS A 172 16.27 11.54 0.24
N THR A 173 16.34 10.37 -0.35
CA THR A 173 17.14 9.24 0.16
C THR A 173 18.61 9.37 -0.21
N GLU A 174 19.47 8.60 0.44
CA GLU A 174 20.89 8.46 0.07
C GLU A 174 21.07 7.99 -1.38
N ASN A 175 20.14 7.19 -1.89
CA ASN A 175 20.13 6.72 -3.27
C ASN A 175 19.63 7.78 -4.26
N GLY A 176 19.27 8.99 -3.82
CA GLY A 176 18.77 10.06 -4.69
C GLY A 176 17.28 9.98 -5.04
N GLU A 177 16.57 8.95 -4.60
CA GLU A 177 15.10 8.85 -4.73
C GLU A 177 14.43 10.01 -3.98
N CYS A 178 13.55 10.73 -4.65
CA CYS A 178 12.73 11.81 -4.08
C CYS A 178 11.30 11.32 -3.87
N VAL A 179 10.85 11.33 -2.62
CA VAL A 179 9.53 10.82 -2.23
C VAL A 179 8.79 11.89 -1.44
N VAL A 180 7.51 12.07 -1.71
CA VAL A 180 6.64 12.85 -0.84
C VAL A 180 5.87 11.89 0.05
N PHE A 181 5.89 12.17 1.34
CA PHE A 181 5.18 11.40 2.33
C PHE A 181 3.98 12.17 2.87
N SER A 182 2.98 11.40 3.26
CA SER A 182 1.75 11.84 3.92
C SER A 182 1.57 11.02 5.18
N ILE A 183 1.75 11.66 6.34
CA ILE A 183 1.50 11.09 7.66
C ILE A 183 0.13 11.56 8.14
N SER A 184 -0.76 10.62 8.42
CA SER A 184 -2.05 10.87 9.04
C SER A 184 -1.94 10.58 10.53
N CYS A 185 -2.30 11.56 11.36
CA CYS A 185 -2.41 11.42 12.81
C CYS A 185 -3.88 11.47 13.24
N GLN A 186 -4.22 10.70 14.27
CA GLN A 186 -5.52 10.73 14.93
C GLN A 186 -5.36 10.91 16.44
N VAL A 187 -6.31 11.57 17.08
CA VAL A 187 -6.37 11.61 18.55
C VAL A 187 -6.93 10.28 19.05
N GLU A 188 -6.16 9.61 19.89
CA GLU A 188 -6.54 8.37 20.56
C GLU A 188 -6.53 8.56 22.08
N ASN A 189 -7.37 7.79 22.76
CA ASN A 189 -7.33 7.69 24.21
C ASN A 189 -6.39 6.52 24.53
N SER A 190 -5.27 6.79 25.18
CA SER A 190 -4.35 5.76 25.69
C SER A 190 -4.43 5.70 27.21
N LEU A 191 -4.17 4.53 27.77
CA LEU A 191 -4.13 4.30 29.20
C LEU A 191 -2.69 4.47 29.68
N GLN A 192 -2.41 5.56 30.38
CA GLN A 192 -1.09 5.79 30.94
C GLN A 192 -1.05 5.29 32.40
N PRO A 193 -0.07 4.45 32.77
CA PRO A 193 0.11 4.06 34.16
C PRO A 193 0.54 5.27 34.98
N CYS A 194 -0.22 5.57 36.03
CA CYS A 194 0.12 6.57 37.03
C CYS A 194 0.36 5.84 38.37
N TYR A 195 1.12 6.43 39.30
CA TYR A 195 1.37 5.79 40.58
C TYR A 195 0.03 5.44 41.28
N LYS A 196 -0.25 4.13 41.43
CA LYS A 196 -1.48 3.54 42.00
C LYS A 196 -2.78 3.74 41.19
N SER A 197 -2.73 4.18 39.95
CA SER A 197 -3.94 4.34 39.12
C SER A 197 -3.64 4.22 37.61
N VAL A 198 -4.67 4.24 36.79
CA VAL A 198 -4.56 4.33 35.33
C VAL A 198 -5.28 5.60 34.91
N GLU A 199 -4.60 6.47 34.18
CA GLU A 199 -5.18 7.69 33.65
C GLU A 199 -5.49 7.52 32.16
N VAL A 200 -6.67 7.96 31.74
CA VAL A 200 -7.03 8.01 30.32
C VAL A 200 -6.49 9.31 29.74
N VAL A 201 -5.37 9.22 29.02
CA VAL A 201 -4.72 10.38 28.39
C VAL A 201 -5.11 10.43 26.92
N ARG A 202 -5.44 11.61 26.44
CA ARG A 202 -5.60 11.87 25.00
C ARG A 202 -4.25 12.20 24.40
N ARG A 203 -3.84 11.45 23.37
CA ARG A 203 -2.61 11.72 22.62
C ARG A 203 -2.87 11.65 21.12
N TRP A 204 -2.07 12.39 20.36
CA TRP A 204 -1.98 12.14 18.92
C TRP A 204 -1.20 10.86 18.70
N SER A 205 -1.69 10.00 17.82
CA SER A 205 -1.01 8.81 17.33
C SER A 205 -1.05 8.78 15.82
N ILE A 206 -0.05 8.15 15.21
CA ILE A 206 0.02 8.03 13.76
C ILE A 206 -0.84 6.85 13.32
N THR A 207 -1.78 7.09 12.42
CA THR A 207 -2.69 6.05 11.89
C THR A 207 -2.30 5.57 10.50
N SER A 208 -1.61 6.38 9.71
CA SER A 208 -1.01 5.88 8.48
C SER A 208 0.15 6.76 8.02
N ALA A 209 1.05 6.14 7.28
CA ALA A 209 2.10 6.83 6.55
C ALA A 209 2.13 6.29 5.13
N ARG A 210 2.00 7.20 4.15
CA ARG A 210 1.97 6.87 2.73
C ARG A 210 2.98 7.68 1.96
N GLY A 211 3.64 7.08 0.99
CA GLY A 211 4.50 7.77 0.05
C GLY A 211 3.86 7.92 -1.33
N GLU A 212 4.31 8.92 -2.05
CA GLU A 212 4.03 9.15 -3.45
C GLU A 212 5.33 9.59 -4.15
N CYS A 213 5.53 9.11 -5.38
CA CYS A 213 6.67 9.55 -6.17
C CYS A 213 6.36 10.90 -6.84
N VAL A 214 7.38 11.75 -6.92
CA VAL A 214 7.27 13.10 -7.52
C VAL A 214 7.66 13.08 -9.01
N SER A 215 8.45 12.08 -9.41
CA SER A 215 9.08 12.02 -10.72
C SER A 215 8.32 11.08 -11.67
N SER A 216 8.30 11.45 -12.95
CA SER A 216 7.88 10.57 -14.04
C SER A 216 8.88 10.72 -15.18
N SER A 217 9.32 9.60 -15.76
CA SER A 217 10.29 9.58 -16.84
C SER A 217 10.05 8.34 -17.70
N THR A 218 10.26 8.47 -19.01
CA THR A 218 10.19 7.37 -19.97
C THR A 218 11.48 6.54 -20.00
N ARG A 219 12.50 6.96 -19.26
CA ARG A 219 13.77 6.24 -19.13
C ARG A 219 14.09 5.99 -17.66
N PRO A 220 14.81 4.89 -17.36
CA PRO A 220 15.31 4.66 -16.02
C PRO A 220 16.15 5.83 -15.54
N CYS A 221 15.85 6.34 -14.36
CA CYS A 221 16.66 7.32 -13.68
C CYS A 221 16.59 7.11 -12.16
N VAL A 222 17.56 7.69 -11.47
CA VAL A 222 17.78 7.54 -10.02
C VAL A 222 16.60 8.07 -9.20
N GLU A 223 15.87 9.05 -9.74
CA GLU A 223 14.75 9.68 -9.03
C GLU A 223 13.46 8.84 -9.06
N LEU A 224 13.39 7.79 -9.89
CA LEU A 224 12.18 6.97 -10.01
C LEU A 224 12.10 5.95 -8.90
N SER A 225 10.90 5.81 -8.33
CA SER A 225 10.59 4.71 -7.43
C SER A 225 10.29 3.42 -8.21
N PRO A 226 10.45 2.23 -7.59
CA PRO A 226 10.14 0.98 -8.25
C PRO A 226 8.65 0.86 -8.62
N GLU A 227 7.73 1.43 -7.83
CA GLU A 227 6.31 1.49 -8.19
C GLU A 227 6.09 2.29 -9.48
N VAL A 228 6.79 3.41 -9.66
CA VAL A 228 6.72 4.22 -10.89
C VAL A 228 7.33 3.49 -12.07
N VAL A 229 8.41 2.73 -11.86
CA VAL A 229 8.98 1.85 -12.91
C VAL A 229 7.94 0.85 -13.41
N VAL A 230 7.25 0.16 -12.49
CA VAL A 230 6.18 -0.80 -12.84
C VAL A 230 5.01 -0.09 -13.52
N ALA A 231 4.54 1.03 -12.98
CA ALA A 231 3.45 1.81 -13.56
C ALA A 231 3.77 2.29 -14.98
N THR A 232 4.99 2.80 -15.19
CA THR A 232 5.47 3.29 -16.50
C THR A 232 5.57 2.15 -17.51
N GLN A 233 6.11 0.99 -17.11
CA GLN A 233 6.15 -0.18 -17.99
C GLN A 233 4.74 -0.65 -18.38
N ILE A 234 3.82 -0.71 -17.43
CA ILE A 234 2.46 -1.16 -17.68
C ILE A 234 1.72 -0.17 -18.59
N GLU A 235 1.86 1.14 -18.36
CA GLU A 235 1.30 2.16 -19.24
C GLU A 235 1.90 2.08 -20.65
N ALA A 236 3.21 1.86 -20.77
CA ALA A 236 3.88 1.68 -22.05
C ALA A 236 3.33 0.44 -22.79
N LEU A 237 3.14 -0.69 -22.10
CA LEU A 237 2.53 -1.92 -22.67
C LEU A 237 1.08 -1.69 -23.11
N LYS A 238 0.31 -0.87 -22.39
CA LYS A 238 -1.05 -0.47 -22.80
C LYS A 238 -1.04 0.30 -24.11
N ASN A 239 -0.08 1.20 -24.27
CA ASN A 239 0.05 2.11 -25.42
C ASN A 239 0.88 1.51 -26.57
N LEU A 240 1.29 0.24 -26.49
CA LEU A 240 2.16 -0.44 -27.46
C LEU A 240 3.54 0.20 -27.60
N ASP A 241 4.01 0.95 -26.60
CA ASP A 241 5.34 1.53 -26.53
C ASP A 241 6.34 0.51 -25.94
N PHE A 242 6.71 -0.45 -26.77
CA PHE A 242 7.61 -1.54 -26.36
C PHE A 242 9.04 -1.05 -26.09
N GLU A 243 9.45 0.06 -26.71
CA GLU A 243 10.78 0.65 -26.48
C GLU A 243 10.91 1.16 -25.05
N THR A 244 9.91 1.93 -24.59
CA THR A 244 9.88 2.41 -23.19
C THR A 244 9.79 1.24 -22.21
N ALA A 245 8.91 0.26 -22.45
CA ALA A 245 8.80 -0.91 -21.58
C ALA A 245 10.14 -1.68 -21.48
N PHE A 246 10.82 -1.88 -22.61
CA PHE A 246 12.12 -2.57 -22.68
C PHE A 246 13.26 -1.74 -22.09
N ALA A 247 13.17 -0.40 -22.13
CA ALA A 247 14.15 0.49 -21.52
C ALA A 247 14.26 0.28 -20.00
N PHE A 248 13.18 -0.14 -19.33
CA PHE A 248 13.19 -0.47 -17.90
C PHE A 248 13.61 -1.90 -17.57
N ALA A 249 13.82 -2.78 -18.55
CA ALA A 249 14.31 -4.14 -18.31
C ALA A 249 15.77 -4.12 -17.84
N SER A 250 16.09 -4.82 -16.75
CA SER A 250 17.45 -4.90 -16.22
C SER A 250 18.43 -5.57 -17.20
N PRO A 251 19.75 -5.33 -17.11
CA PRO A 251 20.73 -5.97 -17.99
C PRO A 251 20.62 -7.50 -17.98
N SER A 252 20.39 -8.08 -16.80
CA SER A 252 20.15 -9.52 -16.64
C SER A 252 18.89 -9.97 -17.39
N ASN A 253 17.77 -9.26 -17.23
CA ASN A 253 16.53 -9.53 -17.96
C ASN A 253 16.71 -9.44 -19.48
N ARG A 254 17.40 -8.40 -19.96
CA ARG A 254 17.74 -8.24 -21.39
C ARG A 254 18.63 -9.34 -21.92
N SER A 255 19.57 -9.85 -21.12
CA SER A 255 20.44 -10.96 -21.53
C SER A 255 19.64 -12.23 -21.81
N VAL A 256 18.57 -12.46 -21.03
CA VAL A 256 17.67 -13.62 -21.16
C VAL A 256 16.66 -13.41 -22.29
N THR A 257 15.99 -12.26 -22.32
CA THR A 257 14.93 -11.96 -23.29
C THR A 257 15.49 -11.69 -24.70
N GLY A 258 16.71 -11.18 -24.80
CA GLY A 258 17.37 -10.82 -26.04
C GLY A 258 17.00 -9.41 -26.54
N PRO A 259 17.25 -9.10 -27.82
CA PRO A 259 16.98 -7.78 -28.39
C PRO A 259 15.48 -7.46 -28.42
N LEU A 260 15.15 -6.19 -28.67
CA LEU A 260 13.77 -5.67 -28.67
C LEU A 260 12.81 -6.52 -29.52
N ASP A 261 13.22 -6.99 -30.69
CA ASP A 261 12.39 -7.83 -31.56
C ASP A 261 11.98 -9.15 -30.88
N LYS A 262 12.87 -9.76 -30.09
CA LYS A 262 12.57 -10.98 -29.32
C LYS A 262 11.66 -10.67 -28.15
N PHE A 263 11.83 -9.51 -27.49
CA PHE A 263 10.92 -9.05 -26.45
C PHE A 263 9.49 -8.86 -26.98
N ILE A 264 9.34 -8.24 -28.15
CA ILE A 264 8.03 -8.11 -28.82
C ILE A 264 7.47 -9.50 -29.16
N GLY A 265 8.32 -10.43 -29.64
CA GLY A 265 7.94 -11.82 -29.85
C GLY A 265 7.42 -12.51 -28.58
N LEU A 266 8.06 -12.27 -27.43
CA LEU A 266 7.65 -12.80 -26.12
C LEU A 266 6.27 -12.28 -25.71
N LEU A 267 5.99 -10.99 -25.92
CA LEU A 267 4.69 -10.39 -25.60
C LEU A 267 3.54 -10.95 -26.45
N ASN A 268 3.83 -11.52 -27.61
CA ASN A 268 2.86 -12.22 -28.46
C ASN A 268 2.58 -13.66 -28.01
N THR A 269 3.26 -14.17 -26.98
CA THR A 269 2.95 -15.49 -26.43
C THR A 269 1.67 -15.45 -25.59
N PRO A 270 0.90 -16.55 -25.49
CA PRO A 270 -0.42 -16.52 -24.86
C PRO A 270 -0.43 -15.97 -23.43
N PHE A 271 0.64 -16.22 -22.67
CA PHE A 271 0.79 -15.76 -21.29
C PHE A 271 0.98 -14.25 -21.13
N TYR A 272 1.52 -13.56 -22.14
CA TYR A 272 1.83 -12.13 -22.06
C TYR A 272 0.96 -11.28 -22.97
N VAL A 273 0.24 -11.87 -23.93
CA VAL A 273 -0.73 -11.17 -24.80
C VAL A 273 -1.72 -10.32 -23.97
N PRO A 274 -2.27 -10.77 -22.84
CA PRO A 274 -3.18 -9.97 -22.03
C PRO A 274 -2.57 -8.69 -21.43
N LEU A 275 -1.23 -8.58 -21.34
CA LEU A 275 -0.57 -7.34 -20.92
C LEU A 275 -0.61 -6.26 -22.00
N VAL A 276 -0.78 -6.63 -23.25
CA VAL A 276 -0.70 -5.71 -24.39
C VAL A 276 -2.09 -5.16 -24.68
N GLY A 277 -2.26 -3.83 -24.57
CA GLY A 277 -3.54 -3.17 -24.84
C GLY A 277 -4.68 -3.57 -23.88
N TYR A 278 -4.36 -3.86 -22.62
CA TYR A 278 -5.34 -4.27 -21.61
C TYR A 278 -6.43 -3.20 -21.35
N THR A 279 -7.57 -3.65 -20.85
CA THR A 279 -8.74 -2.80 -20.57
C THR A 279 -8.63 -2.12 -19.21
N SER A 280 -8.33 -2.88 -18.16
CA SER A 280 -8.14 -2.37 -16.80
C SER A 280 -7.01 -3.09 -16.07
N MET A 281 -6.45 -2.41 -15.08
CA MET A 281 -5.36 -2.90 -14.25
C MET A 281 -5.62 -2.51 -12.80
N GLU A 282 -5.31 -3.42 -11.89
CA GLU A 282 -5.43 -3.23 -10.44
C GLU A 282 -4.18 -3.75 -9.74
N VAL A 283 -3.59 -2.92 -8.87
CA VAL A 283 -2.48 -3.33 -8.02
C VAL A 283 -3.04 -4.12 -6.83
N LEU A 284 -2.72 -5.41 -6.75
CA LEU A 284 -3.21 -6.28 -5.68
C LEU A 284 -2.28 -6.27 -4.45
N TYR A 285 -0.99 -6.08 -4.69
CA TYR A 285 0.05 -6.22 -3.68
C TYR A 285 1.32 -5.47 -4.10
N SER A 286 2.01 -4.88 -3.14
CA SER A 286 3.24 -4.11 -3.34
C SER A 286 4.07 -4.22 -2.08
N GLU A 287 5.28 -4.75 -2.20
CA GLU A 287 6.15 -4.98 -1.05
C GLU A 287 7.63 -4.74 -1.39
N GLN A 288 8.31 -4.07 -0.46
CA GLN A 288 9.75 -3.96 -0.44
C GLN A 288 10.32 -5.18 0.29
N VAL A 289 10.92 -6.12 -0.44
CA VAL A 289 11.45 -7.38 0.11
C VAL A 289 12.88 -7.19 0.67
N GLY A 290 13.56 -6.11 0.30
CA GLY A 290 14.86 -5.74 0.86
C GLY A 290 15.37 -4.40 0.35
N VAL A 291 16.63 -4.06 0.62
CA VAL A 291 17.19 -2.74 0.25
C VAL A 291 17.16 -2.48 -1.26
N ALA A 292 17.42 -3.53 -2.04
CA ALA A 292 17.55 -3.45 -3.49
C ALA A 292 16.51 -4.31 -4.24
N LYS A 293 15.43 -4.75 -3.57
CA LYS A 293 14.42 -5.63 -4.18
C LYS A 293 13.01 -5.21 -3.81
N TYR A 294 12.17 -5.16 -4.82
CA TYR A 294 10.77 -4.80 -4.73
C TYR A 294 9.92 -5.74 -5.59
N VAL A 295 8.75 -6.10 -5.08
CA VAL A 295 7.80 -6.99 -5.75
C VAL A 295 6.43 -6.33 -5.81
N GLN A 296 5.78 -6.38 -6.98
CA GLN A 296 4.43 -5.87 -7.17
C GLN A 296 3.58 -6.88 -7.93
N ARG A 297 2.42 -7.21 -7.39
CA ARG A 297 1.44 -8.06 -8.09
C ARG A 297 0.32 -7.20 -8.64
N VAL A 298 0.05 -7.41 -9.91
CA VAL A 298 -0.91 -6.63 -10.68
C VAL A 298 -1.87 -7.56 -11.37
N MET A 299 -3.16 -7.36 -11.14
CA MET A 299 -4.21 -7.99 -11.93
C MET A 299 -4.46 -7.16 -13.19
N VAL A 300 -4.36 -7.82 -14.34
CA VAL A 300 -4.60 -7.22 -15.65
C VAL A 300 -5.81 -7.89 -16.27
N THR A 301 -6.77 -7.08 -16.70
CA THR A 301 -7.99 -7.53 -17.39
C THR A 301 -7.96 -7.07 -18.84
N ALA A 302 -8.06 -8.02 -19.78
CA ALA A 302 -8.06 -7.78 -21.21
C ALA A 302 -9.29 -8.38 -21.90
N ASP A 303 -9.64 -7.86 -23.08
CA ASP A 303 -10.63 -8.48 -23.97
C ASP A 303 -10.13 -9.86 -24.42
N ALA A 304 -10.96 -10.89 -24.33
CA ALA A 304 -10.58 -12.23 -24.74
C ALA A 304 -10.47 -12.30 -26.27
N THR A 305 -9.25 -12.28 -26.79
CA THR A 305 -8.94 -12.64 -28.18
C THR A 305 -8.99 -14.16 -28.35
N SER A 306 -9.02 -14.64 -29.60
CA SER A 306 -9.00 -16.08 -29.89
C SER A 306 -7.81 -16.81 -29.25
N ASP A 307 -6.68 -16.12 -29.08
CA ASP A 307 -5.46 -16.70 -28.53
C ASP A 307 -5.48 -16.75 -27.00
N THR A 308 -6.02 -15.72 -26.34
CA THR A 308 -6.20 -15.73 -24.88
C THR A 308 -7.22 -16.79 -24.44
N ARG A 309 -8.22 -17.09 -25.28
CA ARG A 309 -9.22 -18.12 -24.99
C ARG A 309 -8.60 -19.53 -24.96
N LYS A 310 -7.74 -19.87 -25.92
CA LYS A 310 -7.02 -21.14 -25.93
C LYS A 310 -6.16 -21.34 -24.68
N MET A 311 -5.65 -20.24 -24.10
CA MET A 311 -4.88 -20.31 -22.86
C MET A 311 -5.77 -20.45 -21.63
N ALA A 312 -6.90 -19.74 -21.56
CA ALA A 312 -7.88 -19.95 -20.50
C ALA A 312 -8.33 -21.42 -20.46
N ASP A 313 -8.54 -22.02 -21.64
CA ASP A 313 -8.88 -23.45 -21.78
C ASP A 313 -7.70 -24.38 -21.38
N ALA A 314 -6.44 -23.93 -21.46
CA ALA A 314 -5.26 -24.72 -21.12
C ALA A 314 -4.84 -24.61 -19.64
N ILE A 315 -5.17 -23.50 -18.97
CA ILE A 315 -4.86 -23.26 -17.56
C ILE A 315 -5.81 -24.04 -16.64
N ASP A 316 -7.04 -24.34 -17.09
CA ASP A 316 -8.01 -25.12 -16.34
C ASP A 316 -8.55 -26.34 -17.15
N PRO A 317 -7.75 -27.41 -17.29
CA PRO A 317 -8.22 -28.64 -17.90
C PRO A 317 -9.23 -29.40 -17.01
N ALA A 318 -9.40 -28.99 -15.74
CA ALA A 318 -10.29 -29.64 -14.79
C ALA A 318 -11.74 -29.12 -14.86
N HIS A 319 -11.99 -28.00 -15.53
CA HIS A 319 -13.35 -27.42 -15.67
C HIS A 319 -14.26 -28.08 -16.71
N GLU A 320 -13.84 -29.17 -17.37
CA GLU A 320 -14.68 -29.84 -18.37
C GLU A 320 -15.75 -30.79 -17.75
N GLN A 321 -15.73 -31.03 -16.43
CA GLN A 321 -16.69 -31.91 -15.76
C GLN A 321 -17.93 -31.22 -15.17
N ASP A 322 -17.96 -29.89 -15.05
CA ASP A 322 -19.16 -29.14 -14.63
C ASP A 322 -19.82 -28.41 -15.81
N LYS A 323 -20.33 -29.19 -16.76
CA LYS A 323 -21.42 -28.75 -17.65
C LYS A 323 -22.73 -28.66 -16.84
N ILE A 324 -22.82 -27.67 -15.95
CA ILE A 324 -24.06 -27.32 -15.24
C ILE A 324 -24.82 -26.26 -16.04
N TRP A 325 -25.89 -26.73 -16.70
CA TRP A 325 -27.14 -26.03 -17.06
C TRP A 325 -27.12 -24.52 -17.33
N ILE A 326 -27.07 -24.14 -18.62
CA ILE A 326 -27.67 -22.88 -19.09
C ILE A 326 -29.20 -23.09 -19.16
N GLY A 327 -29.89 -22.76 -18.07
CA GLY A 327 -31.36 -22.68 -18.08
C GLY A 327 -31.86 -21.58 -19.02
N PRO A 328 -32.89 -21.83 -19.86
CA PRO A 328 -33.38 -20.85 -20.81
C PRO A 328 -34.42 -19.96 -20.12
N LEU A 329 -34.02 -18.90 -19.41
CA LEU A 329 -34.97 -17.91 -18.92
C LEU A 329 -34.36 -16.50 -18.90
N LEU A 330 -35.06 -15.59 -19.61
CA LEU A 330 -34.94 -14.13 -19.64
C LEU A 330 -33.90 -13.52 -20.59
N LEU A 331 -34.24 -13.62 -21.88
CA LEU A 331 -33.89 -12.65 -22.92
C LEU A 331 -34.38 -11.24 -22.53
N SER A 332 -33.59 -10.51 -21.74
CA SER A 332 -33.68 -9.05 -21.67
C SER A 332 -32.32 -8.50 -22.08
N HIS A 333 -32.25 -8.01 -23.33
CA HIS A 333 -31.26 -7.09 -23.92
C HIS A 333 -29.93 -6.87 -23.15
N ARG A 334 -29.21 -7.95 -22.80
CA ARG A 334 -27.84 -7.85 -22.31
C ARG A 334 -26.98 -7.58 -23.54
N ARG A 335 -26.62 -6.31 -23.73
CA ARG A 335 -25.52 -5.91 -24.64
C ARG A 335 -24.40 -6.91 -24.43
N SER A 336 -24.09 -7.68 -25.48
CA SER A 336 -23.04 -8.68 -25.50
C SER A 336 -21.74 -8.02 -25.01
N ARG A 337 -21.44 -8.21 -23.72
CA ARG A 337 -20.14 -7.84 -23.19
C ARG A 337 -19.17 -8.84 -23.78
N LYS A 338 -18.13 -8.34 -24.47
CA LYS A 338 -17.06 -9.19 -24.94
C LYS A 338 -16.53 -10.01 -23.74
N PRO A 339 -16.22 -11.29 -23.93
CA PRO A 339 -15.54 -12.06 -22.89
C PRO A 339 -14.25 -11.33 -22.47
N THR A 340 -13.94 -11.32 -21.18
CA THR A 340 -12.73 -10.72 -20.62
C THR A 340 -11.93 -11.78 -19.88
N VAL A 341 -10.60 -11.69 -19.94
CA VAL A 341 -9.67 -12.56 -19.21
C VAL A 341 -8.92 -11.70 -18.19
N SER A 342 -8.80 -12.18 -16.95
CA SER A 342 -8.02 -11.55 -15.90
C SER A 342 -6.85 -12.46 -15.51
N ILE A 343 -5.63 -11.91 -15.47
CA ILE A 343 -4.42 -12.63 -15.07
C ILE A 343 -3.66 -11.77 -14.06
N ILE A 344 -3.09 -12.42 -13.04
CA ILE A 344 -2.21 -11.77 -12.09
C ILE A 344 -0.78 -11.94 -12.57
N TYR A 345 -0.03 -10.85 -12.60
CA TYR A 345 1.38 -10.83 -12.94
C TYR A 345 2.18 -10.30 -11.75
N GLU A 346 3.34 -10.91 -11.50
CA GLU A 346 4.30 -10.46 -10.51
C GLU A 346 5.47 -9.76 -11.20
N TRP A 347 5.63 -8.47 -10.93
CA TRP A 347 6.82 -7.69 -11.26
C TRP A 347 7.85 -7.85 -10.16
N GLN A 348 9.06 -8.23 -10.56
CA GLN A 348 10.24 -8.25 -9.71
C GLN A 348 11.17 -7.14 -10.18
N VAL A 349 11.40 -6.16 -9.32
CA VAL A 349 12.20 -4.96 -9.60
C VAL A 349 13.38 -4.95 -8.65
N SER A 350 14.58 -4.70 -9.16
CA SER A 350 15.76 -4.49 -8.34
C SER A 350 16.43 -3.17 -8.63
N LEU A 351 17.17 -2.68 -7.64
CA LEU A 351 18.08 -1.57 -7.82
C LEU A 351 19.30 -2.13 -8.57
N ASN A 352 19.57 -1.64 -9.77
CA ASN A 352 20.69 -2.13 -10.57
C ASN A 352 22.00 -1.92 -9.78
N SER A 353 22.59 -3.01 -9.30
CA SER A 353 23.73 -3.00 -8.39
C SER A 353 25.00 -3.53 -9.04
N ASP A 354 25.06 -3.59 -10.37
CA ASP A 354 26.26 -4.03 -11.08
C ASP A 354 27.47 -3.24 -10.56
N TYR A 355 28.43 -3.93 -9.93
CA TYR A 355 29.52 -3.34 -9.14
C TYR A 355 30.43 -2.38 -9.91
N SER A 356 30.35 -2.39 -11.24
CA SER A 356 31.11 -1.50 -12.12
C SER A 356 30.45 -0.13 -12.32
N VAL A 357 29.23 0.05 -11.84
CA VAL A 357 28.38 1.21 -12.09
C VAL A 357 28.55 2.22 -10.96
N SER A 358 28.70 3.50 -11.29
CA SER A 358 28.86 4.57 -10.30
C SER A 358 27.67 4.58 -9.33
N PRO A 359 27.82 4.96 -8.05
CA PRO A 359 26.67 5.14 -7.15
C PRO A 359 25.58 6.04 -7.72
N GLU A 360 25.96 7.00 -8.57
CA GLU A 360 25.07 7.93 -9.28
C GLU A 360 24.26 7.29 -10.41
N GLU A 361 24.50 6.01 -10.71
CA GLU A 361 23.84 5.25 -11.78
C GLU A 361 23.01 4.09 -11.23
N LYS A 362 22.78 4.03 -9.91
CA LYS A 362 21.87 3.05 -9.29
C LYS A 362 20.42 3.51 -9.46
N TYR A 363 19.67 2.81 -10.29
CA TYR A 363 18.25 3.06 -10.50
C TYR A 363 17.47 1.75 -10.57
N TRP A 364 16.17 1.82 -10.31
CA TRP A 364 15.29 0.67 -10.29
C TRP A 364 15.04 0.15 -11.71
N MET A 365 15.12 -1.18 -11.88
CA MET A 365 14.90 -1.87 -13.15
C MET A 365 14.15 -3.18 -12.94
N THR A 366 13.41 -3.60 -13.95
CA THR A 366 12.60 -4.83 -13.90
C THR A 366 13.43 -6.05 -14.28
N ASP A 367 13.61 -6.96 -13.32
CA ASP A 367 14.34 -8.22 -13.49
C ASP A 367 13.49 -9.29 -14.13
N ALA A 368 12.22 -9.38 -13.73
CA ALA A 368 11.30 -10.36 -14.26
C ALA A 368 9.86 -9.87 -14.16
N VAL A 369 9.04 -10.32 -15.12
CA VAL A 369 7.59 -10.25 -15.05
C VAL A 369 7.10 -11.68 -15.21
N LYS A 370 6.38 -12.21 -14.22
CA LYS A 370 5.93 -13.60 -14.21
C LYS A 370 4.41 -13.66 -14.12
N PRO A 371 3.72 -14.37 -15.03
CA PRO A 371 2.30 -14.66 -14.83
C PRO A 371 2.16 -15.62 -13.63
N LEU A 372 1.35 -15.24 -12.66
CA LEU A 372 0.95 -16.12 -11.56
C LEU A 372 -0.26 -16.93 -12.04
N LEU A 373 0.00 -18.15 -12.48
CA LEU A 373 -1.03 -19.13 -12.80
C LEU A 373 -1.61 -19.69 -11.51
N GLY A 374 -2.39 -18.87 -10.81
CA GLY A 374 -3.24 -19.35 -9.72
C GLY A 374 -4.48 -20.03 -10.28
N PRO A 375 -5.13 -20.95 -9.53
CA PRO A 375 -6.51 -21.33 -9.82
C PRO A 375 -7.33 -20.04 -9.73
N ALA A 376 -7.78 -19.50 -10.86
CA ALA A 376 -8.58 -18.29 -10.88
C ALA A 376 -9.84 -18.53 -10.04
N ALA A 377 -9.86 -17.95 -8.83
CA ALA A 377 -10.92 -18.12 -7.87
C ALA A 377 -12.26 -17.62 -8.43
N SER A 378 -13.31 -18.37 -8.07
CA SER A 378 -14.69 -17.93 -7.84
C SER A 378 -15.14 -16.67 -8.59
N THR A 379 -15.98 -16.90 -9.60
CA THR A 379 -17.00 -15.93 -10.01
C THR A 379 -17.69 -15.34 -8.79
N SER A 380 -17.41 -14.07 -8.50
CA SER A 380 -18.24 -13.25 -7.62
C SER A 380 -19.61 -13.12 -8.27
N TYR A 381 -20.62 -13.70 -7.61
CA TYR A 381 -22.05 -13.58 -7.93
C TYR A 381 -22.68 -12.41 -7.20
#